data_AF-A0A0H2RFN6-F1
#
_entry.id   AF-A0A0H2RFN6-F1
#
_cell.length_a   1.000
_cell.length_b   1.000
_cell.length_c   1.000
_cell.angle_alpha   90.00
_cell.angle_beta   90.00
_cell.angle_gamma   90.00
#
_symmetry.space_group_name_H-M   'P 1'
#
loop_
_entity.id
_entity.type
_entity.pdbx_description
1 polymer ?
#
loop_
_entity_poly.entity_id
_entity_poly.type
_entity_poly.pdbx_seq_one_letter_code
_entity_poly.pdbx_strand_id
1 'polypeptide(L)'
;CYDGTCKAILSEIKNWVTAVDGQSKMFWLRGLSGSGKSTIAMTIAHWAEHEGLLGYSNFPLIAKGSYNDSIKFPYLILHHIAYRLSKFDSSLTESVMKA
;
A
#
# COMPACT_ATOMS: atom_id res chain seq x y z
N CYS A 1 14.49 4.65 14.43
CA CYS A 1 14.00 5.97 13.98
C CYS A 1 14.52 7.00 14.93
N TYR A 2 15.14 8.09 14.44
CA TYR A 2 15.19 9.30 15.25
C TYR A 2 13.75 9.82 15.34
N ASP A 3 13.24 9.98 16.56
CA ASP A 3 11.80 9.95 16.84
C ASP A 3 10.99 11.10 16.15
N GLY A 4 11.67 12.16 15.71
CA GLY A 4 11.09 13.27 14.94
C GLY A 4 11.06 13.06 13.42
N THR A 5 12.09 12.45 12.82
CA THR A 5 12.23 12.38 11.35
C THR A 5 11.19 11.45 10.72
N CYS A 6 10.90 10.32 11.37
CA CYS A 6 9.89 9.39 10.88
C CYS A 6 8.48 9.99 10.96
N LYS A 7 8.17 10.78 11.99
CA LYS A 7 6.88 11.49 12.12
C LYS A 7 6.71 12.55 11.03
N ALA A 8 7.76 13.30 10.71
CA ALA A 8 7.73 14.30 9.63
C ALA A 8 7.43 13.66 8.27
N ILE A 9 8.15 12.59 7.90
CA ILE A 9 7.94 11.87 6.64
C ILE A 9 6.53 11.26 6.57
N LEU A 10 6.05 10.66 7.67
CA LEU A 10 4.68 10.13 7.71
C LEU A 10 3.64 11.24 7.48
N SER A 11 3.82 12.41 8.10
CA SER A 11 2.91 13.54 7.90
C SER A 11 2.95 14.06 6.46
N GLU A 12 4.14 14.15 5.87
CA GLU A 12 4.33 14.57 4.48
C GLU A 12 3.60 13.64 3.52
N ILE A 13 3.79 12.32 3.65
CA ILE A 13 3.13 11.33 2.81
C ILE A 13 1.61 11.39 2.98
N LYS A 14 1.10 11.52 4.20
CA LYS A 14 -0.35 11.62 4.45
C LYS A 14 -0.96 12.84 3.76
N ASN A 15 -0.34 14.00 3.90
CA ASN A 15 -0.78 15.23 3.25
C ASN A 15 -0.72 15.11 1.72
N TRP A 16 0.33 14.45 1.21
CA TRP A 16 0.47 14.19 -0.22
C TRP A 16 -0.63 13.27 -0.77
N VAL A 17 -1.00 12.20 -0.03
CA VAL A 17 -2.10 11.28 -0.39
C VAL A 17 -3.44 12.01 -0.44
N THR A 18 -3.74 12.88 0.54
CA THR A 18 -5.05 13.53 0.68
C THR A 18 -5.21 14.82 -0.12
N ALA A 19 -4.14 15.37 -0.67
CA ALA A 19 -4.22 16.56 -1.51
C ALA A 19 -5.08 16.27 -2.76
N VAL A 20 -6.08 17.13 -3.02
CA VAL A 20 -6.97 17.02 -4.17
C VAL A 20 -6.44 17.93 -5.29
N ASP A 21 -5.55 17.40 -6.11
CA ASP A 21 -4.95 18.11 -7.25
C ASP A 21 -5.30 17.47 -8.61
N GLY A 22 -6.06 16.38 -8.61
CA GLY A 22 -6.52 15.69 -9.82
C GLY A 22 -5.41 14.99 -10.62
N GLN A 23 -4.21 14.87 -10.07
CA GLN A 23 -3.06 14.27 -10.77
C GLN A 23 -2.80 12.83 -10.30
N SER A 24 -2.31 11.99 -11.23
CA SER A 24 -1.76 10.69 -10.87
C SER A 24 -0.51 10.87 -10.00
N LYS A 25 -0.48 10.16 -8.88
CA LYS A 25 0.47 10.41 -7.79
C LYS A 25 1.43 9.23 -7.60
N MET A 26 2.73 9.51 -7.65
CA MET A 26 3.80 8.56 -7.28
C MET A 26 4.75 9.17 -6.25
N PHE A 27 4.86 8.55 -5.07
CA PHE A 27 5.78 8.96 -4.00
C PHE A 27 6.98 8.01 -3.95
N TRP A 28 8.19 8.55 -3.99
CA TRP A 28 9.42 7.76 -4.00
C TRP A 28 10.25 7.97 -2.73
N LEU A 29 10.28 6.96 -1.85
CA LEU A 29 10.99 6.99 -0.57
C LEU A 29 12.44 6.49 -0.68
N ARG A 30 13.44 7.40 -0.62
CA ARG A 30 14.90 7.08 -0.64
C ARG A 30 15.50 7.13 0.76
N GLY A 31 16.56 6.36 0.99
CA GLY A 31 17.34 6.38 2.23
C GLY A 31 18.28 5.18 2.35
N LEU A 32 19.21 5.26 3.30
CA LEU A 32 20.18 4.19 3.58
C LEU A 32 19.50 2.85 3.92
N SER A 33 20.19 1.74 3.68
CA SER A 33 19.69 0.43 4.13
C SER A 33 19.51 0.44 5.65
N GLY A 34 18.49 -0.27 6.15
CA GLY A 34 18.17 -0.30 7.59
C GLY A 34 17.51 0.98 8.14
N SER A 35 17.26 2.01 7.33
CA SER A 35 16.61 3.26 7.79
C SER A 35 15.10 3.14 8.08
N GLY A 36 14.53 1.94 7.98
CA GLY A 36 13.11 1.70 8.26
C GLY A 36 12.14 2.12 7.15
N LYS A 37 12.58 2.24 5.89
CA LYS A 37 11.70 2.60 4.75
C LYS A 37 10.48 1.67 4.62
N SER A 38 10.69 0.36 4.73
CA SER A 38 9.60 -0.63 4.69
C SER A 38 8.65 -0.45 5.87
N THR A 39 9.15 -0.07 7.04
CA THR A 39 8.33 0.26 8.20
C THR A 39 7.46 1.49 7.92
N ILE A 40 8.02 2.56 7.34
CA ILE A 40 7.25 3.75 6.94
C ILE A 40 6.14 3.38 5.95
N ALA A 41 6.47 2.61 4.92
CA ALA A 41 5.50 2.18 3.91
C ALA A 41 4.38 1.32 4.52
N MET A 42 4.71 0.40 5.43
CA MET A 42 3.75 -0.40 6.18
C MET A 42 2.87 0.45 7.09
N THR A 43 3.43 1.44 7.80
CA THR A 43 2.67 2.38 8.63
C THR A 43 1.69 3.22 7.80
N ILE A 44 2.11 3.69 6.63
CA ILE A 44 1.22 4.42 5.70
C ILE A 44 0.13 3.51 5.16
N ALA A 45 0.43 2.26 4.80
CA ALA A 45 -0.58 1.32 4.33
C ALA A 45 -1.65 1.03 5.40
N HIS A 46 -1.25 0.77 6.65
CA HIS A 46 -2.20 0.58 7.74
C HIS A 46 -3.06 1.81 8.00
N TRP A 47 -2.47 3.01 7.95
CA TRP A 47 -3.23 4.25 8.05
C TRP A 47 -4.22 4.39 6.88
N ALA A 48 -3.79 4.17 5.64
CA ALA A 48 -4.67 4.27 4.47
C ALA A 48 -5.78 3.21 4.47
N GLU A 49 -5.53 2.01 5.01
CA GLU A 49 -6.56 0.97 5.20
C GLU A 49 -7.63 1.44 6.18
N HIS A 50 -7.21 2.03 7.31
CA HIS A 50 -8.13 2.61 8.31
C HIS A 50 -8.97 3.76 7.73
N GLU A 51 -8.39 4.59 6.87
CA GLU A 51 -9.11 5.68 6.20
C GLU A 51 -9.93 5.22 4.97
N GLY A 52 -9.90 3.93 4.62
CA GLY A 52 -10.60 3.41 3.44
C GLY A 52 -10.02 3.89 2.11
N LEU A 53 -8.76 4.31 2.08
CA LEU A 53 -8.03 4.82 0.91
C LEU A 53 -7.14 3.76 0.26
N LEU A 54 -6.94 2.60 0.91
CA LEU A 54 -6.02 1.57 0.43
C LEU A 54 -6.69 0.60 -0.54
N GLY A 55 -6.37 0.71 -1.82
CA GLY A 55 -6.79 -0.28 -2.83
C GLY A 55 -6.03 -1.60 -2.75
N TYR A 56 -4.70 -1.54 -2.56
CA TYR A 56 -3.85 -2.72 -2.46
C TYR A 56 -2.56 -2.44 -1.69
N SER A 57 -2.13 -3.40 -0.88
CA SER A 57 -0.77 -3.44 -0.34
C SER A 57 -0.29 -4.89 -0.26
N ASN A 58 0.99 -5.13 -0.51
CA ASN A 58 1.62 -6.42 -0.27
C ASN A 58 2.92 -6.20 0.49
N PHE A 59 2.82 -6.26 1.81
CA PHE A 59 3.98 -6.30 2.70
C PHE A 59 4.07 -7.70 3.29
N PRO A 60 5.24 -8.35 3.31
CA PRO A 60 5.45 -9.52 4.13
C PRO A 60 5.23 -9.10 5.59
N LEU A 61 4.11 -9.50 6.17
CA LEU A 61 3.83 -9.25 7.59
C LEU A 61 4.92 -9.96 8.41
N ILE A 62 5.86 -9.19 8.97
CA ILE A 62 6.76 -9.68 10.03
C ILE A 62 5.97 -9.88 11.34
N ALA A 63 4.71 -9.41 11.41
CA ALA A 63 3.79 -9.63 12.51
C ALA A 63 2.89 -10.85 12.23
N LYS A 64 3.19 -11.96 12.92
CA LYS A 64 2.32 -13.12 13.20
C LYS A 64 1.57 -13.72 12.00
N GLY A 65 2.18 -14.74 11.39
CA GLY A 65 1.49 -15.97 11.04
C GLY A 65 0.51 -15.98 9.87
N SER A 66 0.30 -14.87 9.15
CA SER A 66 -0.44 -14.91 7.89
C SER A 66 0.53 -15.02 6.72
N TYR A 67 0.99 -16.26 6.48
CA TYR A 67 1.69 -16.61 5.25
C TYR A 67 0.64 -16.61 4.13
N ASN A 68 0.45 -15.46 3.48
CA ASN A 68 -0.55 -15.33 2.42
C ASN A 68 -0.16 -16.26 1.26
N ASP A 69 -1.06 -17.16 0.85
CA ASP A 69 -0.82 -18.19 -0.18
C ASP A 69 -0.38 -17.61 -1.54
N SER A 70 -0.51 -16.31 -1.74
CA SER A 70 0.01 -15.56 -2.90
C SER A 70 1.53 -15.63 -3.07
N ILE A 71 2.31 -15.95 -2.01
CA ILE A 71 3.77 -16.14 -2.14
C ILE A 71 4.10 -17.50 -2.78
N LYS A 72 3.19 -18.48 -2.70
CA LYS A 72 3.41 -19.82 -3.28
C LYS A 72 3.23 -19.84 -4.80
N PHE A 73 2.54 -18.85 -5.35
CA PHE A 73 2.17 -18.81 -6.77
C PHE A 73 2.28 -17.38 -7.32
N PRO A 74 3.45 -16.98 -7.85
CA PRO A 74 3.68 -15.63 -8.34
C PRO A 74 2.69 -15.22 -9.45
N TYR A 75 2.13 -16.18 -10.19
CA TYR A 75 1.10 -15.94 -11.20
C TYR A 75 -0.25 -15.46 -10.61
N LEU A 76 -0.53 -15.75 -9.33
CA LEU A 76 -1.76 -15.30 -8.67
C LEU A 76 -1.69 -13.84 -8.19
N ILE A 77 -0.52 -13.21 -8.21
CA ILE A 77 -0.36 -11.83 -7.74
C ILE A 77 -1.22 -10.88 -8.58
N LEU A 78 -1.24 -11.04 -9.91
CA LEU A 78 -2.04 -10.19 -10.80
C LEU A 78 -3.55 -10.37 -10.55
N HIS A 79 -4.02 -11.61 -10.42
CA HIS A 79 -5.43 -11.89 -10.09
C HIS A 79 -5.81 -11.32 -8.72
N HIS A 80 -4.93 -11.46 -7.72
CA HIS A 80 -5.20 -10.96 -6.38
C HIS A 80 -5.21 -9.42 -6.33
N ILE A 81 -4.32 -8.75 -7.07
CA ILE A 81 -4.34 -7.30 -7.26
C ILE A 81 -5.66 -6.88 -7.93
N ALA A 82 -6.01 -7.50 -9.06
CA ALA A 82 -7.21 -7.17 -9.83
C ALA A 82 -8.48 -7.32 -8.98
N TYR A 83 -8.62 -8.44 -8.27
CA TYR A 83 -9.75 -8.69 -7.38
C TYR A 83 -9.84 -7.69 -6.22
N ARG A 84 -8.71 -7.34 -5.58
CA ARG A 84 -8.70 -6.37 -4.49
C ARG A 84 -9.06 -4.96 -5.00
N LEU A 85 -8.56 -4.59 -6.18
CA LEU A 85 -8.89 -3.31 -6.80
C LEU A 85 -10.36 -3.23 -7.21
N SER A 86 -10.97 -4.29 -7.73
CA SER A 86 -12.41 -4.28 -8.05
C SER A 86 -13.31 -4.19 -6.82
N LYS A 87 -12.86 -4.75 -5.69
CA LYS A 87 -13.55 -4.56 -4.40
C LYS A 87 -13.41 -3.14 -3.85
N PHE A 88 -12.32 -2.46 -4.17
CA PHE A 88 -12.08 -1.08 -3.76
C PHE A 88 -12.83 -0.08 -4.66
N ASP A 89 -12.78 -0.28 -5.97
CA ASP A 89 -13.46 0.53 -6.98
C ASP A 89 -14.40 -0.35 -7.79
N SER A 90 -15.70 -0.18 -7.56
CA SER A 90 -16.73 -0.98 -8.22
C SER A 90 -16.71 -0.84 -9.74
N SER A 91 -16.22 0.27 -10.29
CA SER A 91 -16.12 0.49 -11.74
C SER A 91 -15.21 -0.54 -12.42
N LEU A 92 -14.24 -1.09 -11.69
CA LEU A 92 -13.29 -2.08 -12.20
C LEU A 92 -13.86 -3.52 -12.16
N THR A 93 -14.99 -3.74 -11.50
CA THR A 93 -15.58 -5.08 -11.31
C THR A 93 -15.93 -5.75 -12.63
N GLU A 94 -16.50 -5.00 -13.58
CA GLU A 94 -16.85 -5.57 -14.88
C GLU A 94 -15.63 -5.98 -15.70
N SER A 95 -14.54 -5.21 -15.63
CA SER A 95 -13.30 -5.51 -16.34
C SER A 95 -12.59 -6.73 -15.76
N VAL A 96 -12.67 -6.93 -14.44
CA VAL A 96 -12.05 -8.08 -13.76
C VAL A 96 -12.88 -9.36 -13.94
N MET A 97 -14.20 -9.28 -14.05
CA MET A 97 -15.06 -10.46 -14.26
C MET A 97 -15.07 -10.99 -15.70
N LYS A 98 -14.69 -10.15 -16.69
CA LYS A 98 -14.64 -10.54 -18.11
C LYS A 98 -13.29 -11.16 -18.54
N ALA A 99 -12.28 -11.11 -17.67
CA ALA A 99 -10.93 -11.63 -17.91
C ALA A 99 -10.78 -13.05 -17.34
#